data_AF-A0A1Y0RP91-F1
#
_entry.id   AF-A0A1Y0RP91-F1
#
_cell.length_a   1.000
_cell.length_b   1.000
_cell.length_c   1.000
_cell.angle_alpha   90.00
_cell.angle_beta   90.00
_cell.angle_gamma   90.00
#
_symmetry.space_group_name_H-M   'P 1'
#
loop_
_entity.id
_entity.type
_entity.pdbx_description
1 polymer ?
#
loop_
_entity_poly.entity_id
_entity_poly.type
_entity_poly.pdbx_seq_one_letter_code
_entity_poly.pdbx_strand_id
1 'polypeptide(L)'
;MAEPTLQQVFGTNATQDANILTIKKSDLTGVGLTPAATNTAESLVVALVKLWEKTLTATNQESNPEQQITIEDGFPSIVFRNNSNYRQYPKTIAFQKVDNSTDLDPDDY
;
A
#
# COMPACT_ATOMS: atom_id res chain seq x y z
N MET A 1 15.54 -0.55 -14.66
CA MET A 1 14.42 -1.52 -14.84
C MET A 1 13.19 -0.69 -15.16
N ALA A 2 11.95 -1.15 -14.99
CA ALA A 2 10.79 -0.26 -15.07
C ALA A 2 10.15 -0.16 -13.69
N GLU A 3 9.47 0.94 -13.42
CA GLU A 3 8.65 1.11 -12.23
C GLU A 3 7.62 -0.03 -12.08
N PRO A 4 7.20 -0.36 -10.85
CA PRO A 4 6.15 -1.35 -10.64
C PRO A 4 4.87 -1.01 -11.41
N THR A 5 4.30 -1.99 -12.10
CA THR A 5 3.08 -1.77 -12.88
C THR A 5 1.85 -1.62 -11.99
N LEU A 6 0.79 -1.01 -12.55
CA LEU A 6 -0.51 -0.91 -11.88
C LEU A 6 -0.98 -2.24 -11.31
N GLN A 7 -0.84 -3.33 -12.08
CA GLN A 7 -1.29 -4.65 -11.65
C GLN A 7 -0.41 -5.27 -10.55
N GLN A 8 0.87 -4.92 -10.51
CA GLN A 8 1.78 -5.39 -9.45
C GLN A 8 1.47 -4.73 -8.09
N VAL A 9 1.05 -3.47 -8.09
CA VAL A 9 0.76 -2.72 -6.85
C VAL A 9 -0.70 -2.87 -6.42
N PHE A 10 -1.64 -2.73 -7.36
CA PHE A 10 -3.08 -2.67 -7.06
C PHE A 10 -3.85 -3.96 -7.38
N GLY A 11 -3.17 -4.98 -7.91
CA GLY A 11 -3.76 -6.30 -8.17
C GLY A 11 -3.99 -6.60 -9.64
N THR A 12 -4.05 -7.88 -9.99
CA THR A 12 -4.05 -8.35 -11.39
C THR A 12 -5.20 -7.79 -12.23
N ASN A 13 -6.35 -7.49 -11.63
CA ASN A 13 -7.50 -6.94 -12.33
C ASN A 13 -7.63 -5.41 -12.20
N ALA A 14 -6.60 -4.74 -11.68
CA ALA A 14 -6.58 -3.29 -11.60
C ALA A 14 -6.51 -2.67 -12.99
N THR A 15 -7.34 -1.64 -13.20
CA THR A 15 -7.40 -0.87 -14.44
C THR A 15 -7.56 0.61 -14.10
N GLN A 16 -7.02 1.47 -14.95
CA GLN A 16 -7.25 2.91 -14.81
C GLN A 16 -7.45 3.58 -16.16
N ASP A 17 -8.11 4.73 -16.13
CA ASP A 17 -8.14 5.72 -17.20
C ASP A 17 -7.90 7.11 -16.62
N ALA A 18 -8.13 8.16 -17.42
CA ALA A 18 -7.91 9.55 -17.00
C ALA A 18 -8.76 10.01 -15.79
N ASN A 19 -9.82 9.28 -15.43
CA ASN A 19 -10.79 9.69 -14.41
C ASN A 19 -11.05 8.61 -13.34
N ILE A 20 -10.79 7.33 -13.65
CA ILE A 20 -11.20 6.21 -12.79
C ILE A 20 -10.01 5.28 -12.57
N LEU A 21 -9.70 5.03 -11.28
CA LEU A 21 -8.91 3.88 -10.84
C LEU A 21 -9.86 2.80 -10.31
N THR A 22 -9.84 1.61 -10.91
CA THR A 22 -10.66 0.47 -10.49
C THR A 22 -9.77 -0.60 -9.87
N ILE A 23 -10.07 -0.97 -8.62
CA ILE A 23 -9.46 -2.09 -7.91
C ILE A 23 -10.56 -3.06 -7.53
N LYS A 24 -10.50 -4.30 -8.02
CA LYS A 24 -11.51 -5.30 -7.69
C LYS A 24 -11.25 -5.85 -6.29
N LYS A 25 -12.30 -5.91 -5.45
CA LYS A 25 -12.20 -6.54 -4.12
C LYS A 25 -11.76 -8.01 -4.17
N SER A 26 -11.95 -8.70 -5.30
CA SER A 26 -11.41 -10.04 -5.53
C SER A 26 -9.89 -10.10 -5.41
N ASP A 27 -9.18 -9.04 -5.80
CA ASP A 27 -7.72 -8.97 -5.74
C ASP A 27 -7.21 -8.79 -4.30
N LEU A 28 -8.09 -8.32 -3.42
CA LEU A 28 -7.82 -8.16 -1.98
C LEU A 28 -8.10 -9.45 -1.18
N THR A 29 -8.65 -10.49 -1.79
CA THR A 29 -8.88 -11.77 -1.09
C THR A 29 -7.56 -12.43 -0.68
N GLY A 30 -6.51 -12.26 -1.49
CA GLY A 30 -5.17 -12.77 -1.20
C GLY A 30 -4.46 -12.08 -0.04
N VAL A 31 -5.04 -11.02 0.53
CA VAL A 31 -4.57 -10.37 1.78
C VAL A 31 -5.55 -10.54 2.94
N GLY A 32 -6.59 -11.37 2.74
CA GLY A 32 -7.55 -11.75 3.77
C GLY A 32 -8.83 -10.91 3.81
N LEU A 33 -9.09 -10.04 2.83
CA LEU A 33 -10.39 -9.37 2.73
C LEU A 33 -11.45 -10.36 2.24
N THR A 34 -12.54 -10.54 2.98
CA THR A 34 -13.76 -11.16 2.44
C THR A 34 -14.61 -10.08 1.76
N PRO A 35 -14.81 -10.13 0.43
CA PRO A 35 -15.56 -9.11 -0.27
C PRO A 35 -17.03 -9.08 0.17
N ALA A 36 -17.52 -7.90 0.51
CA ALA A 36 -18.90 -7.64 0.82
C ALA A 36 -19.32 -6.28 0.27
N ALA A 37 -20.62 -6.09 -0.01
CA ALA A 37 -21.14 -4.78 -0.39
C ALA A 37 -20.93 -3.72 0.71
N THR A 38 -20.80 -4.16 1.96
CA THR A 38 -20.71 -3.33 3.17
C THR A 38 -19.36 -3.40 3.88
N ASN A 39 -18.26 -3.74 3.18
CA ASN A 39 -16.94 -3.62 3.80
C ASN A 39 -16.72 -2.18 4.29
N THR A 40 -16.22 -2.03 5.51
CA THR A 40 -15.94 -0.72 6.09
C THR A 40 -14.76 -0.06 5.36
N ALA A 41 -14.75 1.27 5.31
CA ALA A 41 -13.64 2.01 4.70
C ALA A 41 -12.28 1.63 5.32
N GLU A 42 -12.21 1.49 6.64
CA GLU A 42 -10.99 1.07 7.34
C GLU A 42 -10.53 -0.33 6.94
N SER A 43 -11.45 -1.29 6.74
CA SER A 43 -11.09 -2.63 6.26
C SER A 43 -10.49 -2.60 4.85
N LEU A 44 -10.97 -1.69 4.00
CA LEU A 44 -10.45 -1.50 2.64
C LEU A 44 -9.06 -0.85 2.68
N VAL A 45 -8.83 0.14 3.54
CA VAL A 45 -7.50 0.73 3.75
C VAL A 45 -6.50 -0.34 4.20
N VAL A 46 -6.84 -1.14 5.21
CA VAL A 46 -5.96 -2.22 5.69
C VAL A 46 -5.68 -3.24 4.58
N ALA A 47 -6.69 -3.63 3.81
CA ALA A 47 -6.51 -4.57 2.71
C ALA A 47 -5.57 -3.99 1.63
N LEU A 48 -5.71 -2.71 1.29
CA LEU A 48 -4.84 -2.04 0.32
C LEU A 48 -3.40 -1.97 0.81
N VAL A 49 -3.16 -1.53 2.05
CA VAL A 49 -1.81 -1.49 2.63
C VAL A 49 -1.15 -2.87 2.58
N LYS A 50 -1.87 -3.92 3.00
CA LYS A 50 -1.36 -5.30 2.94
C LYS A 50 -1.09 -5.79 1.51
N LEU A 51 -1.80 -5.25 0.51
CA LEU A 51 -1.57 -5.61 -0.89
C LEU A 51 -0.31 -4.91 -1.39
N TRP A 52 -0.19 -3.60 -1.16
CA TRP A 52 0.96 -2.79 -1.54
C TRP A 52 2.26 -3.34 -0.95
N GLU A 53 2.23 -3.77 0.31
CA GLU A 53 3.37 -4.39 1.01
C GLU A 53 3.89 -5.68 0.37
N LYS A 54 3.13 -6.35 -0.51
CA LYS A 54 3.67 -7.51 -1.23
C LYS A 54 4.70 -7.11 -2.28
N THR A 55 4.59 -5.91 -2.82
CA THR A 55 5.40 -5.42 -3.94
C THR A 55 6.33 -4.31 -3.52
N LEU A 56 5.85 -3.33 -2.75
CA LEU A 56 6.61 -2.15 -2.36
C LEU A 56 7.50 -2.44 -1.14
N THR A 57 8.40 -3.41 -1.23
CA THR A 57 9.34 -3.77 -0.14
C THR A 57 10.73 -3.23 -0.41
N ALA A 58 11.54 -3.05 0.64
CA ALA A 58 12.97 -2.70 0.50
C ALA A 58 13.74 -3.74 -0.32
N THR A 59 13.45 -5.04 -0.12
CA THR A 59 14.06 -6.12 -0.93
C THR A 59 13.71 -6.00 -2.41
N ASN A 60 12.46 -5.68 -2.75
CA ASN A 60 12.09 -5.47 -4.14
C ASN A 60 12.76 -4.22 -4.72
N GLN A 61 12.92 -3.16 -3.93
CA GLN A 61 13.65 -1.96 -4.34
C GLN A 61 15.13 -2.26 -4.65
N GLU A 62 15.81 -3.08 -3.84
CA GLU A 62 17.19 -3.50 -4.12
C GLU A 62 17.31 -4.20 -5.49
N SER A 63 16.29 -4.98 -5.85
CA SER A 63 16.24 -5.66 -7.16
C SER A 63 15.68 -4.78 -8.29
N ASN A 64 14.92 -3.73 -7.98
CA ASN A 64 14.31 -2.79 -8.92
C ASN A 64 14.54 -1.34 -8.46
N PRO A 65 15.68 -0.73 -8.84
CA PRO A 65 16.03 0.63 -8.42
C PRO A 65 15.07 1.73 -8.89
N GLU A 66 14.18 1.46 -9.84
CA GLU A 66 13.14 2.40 -10.26
C GLU A 66 11.98 2.45 -9.25
N GLN A 67 11.84 1.48 -8.34
CA GLN A 67 10.84 1.54 -7.29
C GLN A 67 11.22 2.63 -6.28
N GLN A 68 10.37 3.65 -6.19
CA GLN A 68 10.60 4.83 -5.34
C GLN A 68 9.81 4.81 -4.02
N ILE A 69 8.99 3.78 -3.80
CA ILE A 69 8.16 3.63 -2.60
C ILE A 69 8.50 2.32 -1.91
N THR A 70 8.67 2.38 -0.59
CA THR A 70 8.79 1.19 0.26
C THR A 70 7.82 1.26 1.43
N ILE A 71 7.31 0.10 1.82
CA ILE A 71 6.44 -0.09 2.96
C ILE A 71 7.04 -1.18 3.84
N GLU A 72 7.24 -0.87 5.12
CA GLU A 72 7.85 -1.75 6.08
C GLU A 72 7.00 -1.90 7.35
N ASP A 73 7.05 -3.10 7.91
CA ASP A 73 6.45 -3.40 9.20
C ASP A 73 7.26 -2.77 10.34
N GLY A 74 6.56 -2.05 11.22
CA GLY A 74 7.10 -1.70 12.53
C GLY A 74 6.78 -2.78 13.58
N PHE A 75 7.31 -2.60 14.78
CA PHE A 75 7.04 -3.52 15.89
C PHE A 75 5.64 -3.30 16.48
N PRO A 76 4.79 -4.34 16.56
CA PRO A 76 3.48 -4.21 17.19
C PRO A 76 3.59 -3.82 18.66
N SER A 77 2.72 -2.92 19.11
CA SER A 77 2.69 -2.41 20.48
C SER A 77 1.28 -2.40 21.05
N ILE A 78 1.14 -2.16 22.36
CA ILE A 78 -0.15 -1.94 23.01
C ILE A 78 -0.30 -0.44 23.30
N VAL A 79 -1.41 0.15 22.87
CA VAL A 79 -1.81 1.51 23.22
C VAL A 79 -3.11 1.51 24.00
N PHE A 80 -3.18 2.29 25.07
CA PHE A 80 -4.38 2.43 25.88
C PHE A 80 -5.19 3.63 25.41
N ARG A 81 -6.43 3.40 24.96
CA ARG A 81 -7.37 4.43 24.51
C ARG A 81 -8.78 4.05 24.92
N ASN A 82 -9.69 5.00 25.15
CA ASN A 82 -11.09 4.71 25.49
C ASN A 82 -11.27 3.60 26.55
N ASN A 83 -10.47 3.66 27.62
CA ASN A 83 -10.46 2.68 28.71
C ASN A 83 -10.17 1.23 28.30
N SER A 84 -9.57 1.01 27.13
CA SER A 84 -9.26 -0.31 26.59
C SER A 84 -7.85 -0.37 25.99
N ASN A 85 -7.26 -1.56 26.03
CA ASN A 85 -6.01 -1.85 25.33
C ASN A 85 -6.29 -2.15 23.86
N TYR A 86 -5.58 -1.47 22.96
CA TYR A 86 -5.57 -1.74 21.52
C TYR A 86 -4.20 -2.26 21.12
N ARG A 87 -4.18 -3.29 20.25
CA ARG A 87 -2.95 -3.66 19.57
C ARG A 87 -2.76 -2.75 18.37
N GLN A 88 -1.61 -2.07 18.33
CA GLN A 88 -1.21 -1.25 17.21
C GLN A 88 -0.24 -2.03 16.32
N TYR A 89 -0.47 -1.97 15.02
CA TYR A 89 0.42 -2.50 13.98
C TYR A 89 0.97 -1.32 13.19
N PRO A 90 2.11 -0.73 13.61
CA PRO A 90 2.69 0.39 12.91
C PRO A 90 3.24 -0.05 11.55
N LYS A 91 3.03 0.78 10.54
CA LYS A 91 3.59 0.63 9.19
C LYS A 91 4.35 1.91 8.85
N THR A 92 5.52 1.78 8.25
CA THR A 92 6.31 2.92 7.74
C THR A 92 6.21 2.91 6.22
N ILE A 93 5.84 4.05 5.63
CA ILE A 93 5.85 4.25 4.17
C ILE A 93 6.91 5.30 3.87
N ALA A 94 7.89 4.96 3.04
CA ALA A 94 8.93 5.88 2.59
C ALA A 94 8.74 6.20 1.11
N PHE A 95 8.82 7.48 0.77
CA PHE A 95 8.82 8.01 -0.59
C PHE A 95 10.22 8.55 -0.86
N GLN A 96 10.87 8.06 -1.90
CA GLN A 96 12.25 8.38 -2.22
C GLN A 96 12.32 8.89 -3.66
N LYS A 97 13.10 9.94 -3.90
CA LYS A 97 13.34 10.43 -5.26
C LYS A 97 14.70 11.12 -5.30
N VAL A 98 15.18 11.41 -6.50
CA VAL A 98 16.37 12.26 -6.67
C VAL A 98 16.07 13.64 -6.08
N ASP A 99 17.01 14.18 -5.32
CA ASP A 99 16.89 15.48 -4.63
C ASP A 99 16.96 16.64 -5.64
N ASN A 100 15.85 16.88 -6.34
CA ASN A 100 15.68 17.93 -7.34
C ASN A 100 14.46 18.82 -7.10
N SER A 101 13.64 18.48 -6.11
CA SER A 101 12.44 19.18 -5.69
C SER A 101 12.23 18.95 -4.19
N THR A 102 11.61 19.91 -3.53
CA THR A 102 11.20 19.79 -2.12
C THR A 102 9.76 19.31 -1.95
N ASP A 103 9.00 19.28 -3.05
CA ASP A 103 7.58 18.96 -3.04
C ASP A 103 7.37 17.47 -3.35
N LEU A 104 6.49 16.83 -2.58
CA LEU A 104 6.04 15.46 -2.85
C LEU A 104 4.94 15.51 -3.93
N ASP A 105 5.35 15.47 -5.20
CA ASP A 105 4.46 15.48 -6.35
C ASP A 105 4.03 14.05 -6.75
N PRO A 106 2.73 13.69 -6.74
CA PRO A 106 2.26 12.38 -7.14
C PRO A 106 2.46 12.03 -8.63
N ASP A 107 2.59 13.01 -9.53
CA ASP A 107 2.82 12.75 -10.97
C ASP A 107 4.27 12.28 -11.26
N ASP A 108 5.04 12.20 -10.19
CA ASP A 108 6.48 12.06 -10.16
C ASP A 108 6.89 10.72 -9.49
N TYR A 109 5.94 9.78 -9.30
CA TYR A 109 6.11 8.44 -8.71
C TYR A 109 5.30 7.38 -9.46
#